data_AF-A0A7K0HTF3-F1
#
_entry.id   AF-A0A7K0HTF3-F1
#
_cell.length_a   1.000
_cell.length_b   1.000
_cell.length_c   1.000
_cell.angle_alpha   90.00
_cell.angle_beta   90.00
_cell.angle_gamma   90.00
#
_symmetry.space_group_name_H-M   'P 1'
#
loop_
_entity.id
_entity.type
_entity.pdbx_description
1 polymer ?
#
loop_
_entity_poly.entity_id
_entity_poly.type
_entity_poly.pdbx_seq_one_letter_code
_entity_poly.pdbx_strand_id
1 'polypeptide(L)'
;MNKINLLLSFLCLPLLVVAQGVFPLVSPSGKMNADIRAGEKNVEIDLFANGEKVVTAKTLQFSLDENILKGNWKVVDQKRKSVDQTWQPVYGERSVVTDRYNEVELTLQSDENWKEMVLSVRLYDEGLAFRYA
;
A
#
# COMPACT_ATOMS: atom_id res chain seq x y z
N MET A 1 12.11 -22.01 -60.39
CA MET A 1 12.92 -22.39 -59.20
C MET A 1 12.63 -21.39 -58.11
N ASN A 2 12.20 -21.90 -56.96
CA ASN A 2 11.45 -21.20 -55.93
C ASN A 2 12.35 -20.59 -54.84
N LYS A 3 11.97 -19.38 -54.37
CA LYS A 3 12.03 -18.86 -52.98
C LYS A 3 13.45 -18.63 -52.40
N ILE A 4 13.73 -17.57 -51.65
CA ILE A 4 13.28 -17.35 -50.26
C ILE A 4 13.48 -15.85 -49.93
N ASN A 5 12.39 -15.16 -49.55
CA ASN A 5 12.48 -13.86 -48.86
C ASN A 5 12.64 -14.15 -47.36
N LEU A 6 13.73 -13.66 -46.77
CA LEU A 6 14.00 -13.76 -45.34
C LEU A 6 13.19 -12.67 -44.61
N LEU A 7 12.02 -13.04 -44.08
CA LEU A 7 11.24 -12.18 -43.20
C LEU A 7 11.87 -12.23 -41.79
N LEU A 8 12.52 -11.14 -41.38
CA LEU A 8 12.97 -10.96 -39.99
C LEU A 8 11.71 -10.75 -39.11
N SER A 9 11.22 -11.80 -38.46
CA SER A 9 10.17 -11.67 -37.45
C SER A 9 10.78 -11.12 -36.17
N PHE A 10 10.41 -9.89 -35.83
CA PHE A 10 10.70 -9.23 -34.57
C PHE A 10 10.03 -10.01 -33.43
N LEU A 11 10.80 -10.81 -32.69
CA LEU A 11 10.32 -11.55 -31.52
C LEU A 11 10.14 -10.54 -30.37
N CYS A 12 8.96 -9.93 -30.31
CA CYS A 12 8.55 -9.09 -29.19
C CYS A 12 8.28 -10.02 -27.99
N LEU A 13 9.29 -10.27 -27.15
CA LEU A 13 9.06 -10.86 -25.83
C LEU A 13 8.19 -9.88 -25.04
N PRO A 14 7.01 -10.29 -24.54
CA PRO A 14 6.32 -9.48 -23.55
C PRO A 14 7.18 -9.47 -22.29
N LEU A 15 7.72 -8.30 -21.95
CA LEU A 15 8.19 -8.01 -20.60
C LEU A 15 7.00 -8.24 -19.67
N LEU A 16 7.02 -9.34 -18.93
CA LEU A 16 6.15 -9.56 -17.78
C LEU A 16 6.54 -8.53 -16.71
N VAL A 17 6.02 -7.31 -16.86
CA VAL A 17 5.98 -6.36 -15.76
C VAL A 17 5.00 -6.95 -14.75
N VAL A 18 5.54 -7.57 -13.70
CA VAL A 18 4.75 -7.91 -12.52
C VAL A 18 4.45 -6.60 -11.80
N ALA A 19 3.36 -5.95 -12.19
CA ALA A 19 2.86 -4.81 -11.44
C ALA A 19 2.45 -5.33 -10.06
N GLN A 20 3.15 -4.90 -9.02
CA GLN A 20 2.70 -5.11 -7.64
C GLN A 20 1.32 -4.46 -7.50
N GLY A 21 0.36 -5.19 -6.93
CA GLY A 21 -1.04 -4.78 -6.89
C GLY A 21 -1.22 -3.44 -6.17
N VAL A 22 -2.16 -2.63 -6.65
CA VAL A 22 -2.63 -1.43 -5.93
C VAL A 22 -3.67 -1.88 -4.91
N PHE A 23 -3.50 -1.45 -3.66
CA PHE A 23 -4.42 -1.70 -2.57
C PHE A 23 -5.17 -0.40 -2.26
N PRO A 24 -6.35 -0.16 -2.88
CA PRO A 24 -7.11 1.05 -2.67
C PRO A 24 -7.77 1.02 -1.28
N LEU A 25 -7.88 2.19 -0.66
CA LEU A 25 -8.57 2.42 0.60
C LEU A 25 -9.35 3.74 0.48
N VAL A 26 -10.60 3.74 0.93
CA VAL A 26 -11.49 4.91 0.83
C VAL A 26 -11.95 5.26 2.23
N SER A 27 -11.96 6.55 2.56
CA SER A 27 -12.48 7.07 3.84
C SER A 27 -13.98 6.79 3.99
N PRO A 28 -14.53 6.76 5.22
CA PRO A 28 -15.95 6.52 5.46
C PRO A 28 -16.93 7.42 4.69
N SER A 29 -16.57 8.69 4.47
CA SER A 29 -17.34 9.66 3.68
C SER A 29 -17.07 9.61 2.18
N GLY A 30 -15.99 8.95 1.75
CA GLY A 30 -15.53 8.94 0.36
C GLY A 30 -14.78 10.20 -0.08
N LYS A 31 -14.55 11.18 0.81
CA LYS A 31 -13.82 12.42 0.48
C LYS A 31 -12.33 12.19 0.31
N MET A 32 -11.76 11.23 1.03
CA MET A 32 -10.37 10.83 0.89
C MET A 32 -10.25 9.41 0.35
N ASN A 33 -9.24 9.22 -0.51
CA ASN A 33 -8.83 7.91 -1.06
C ASN A 33 -7.33 7.75 -0.88
N ALA A 34 -6.87 6.53 -0.69
CA ALA A 34 -5.45 6.19 -0.68
C ALA A 34 -5.18 4.99 -1.58
N ASP A 35 -4.19 5.11 -2.46
CA ASP A 35 -3.66 4.00 -3.25
C ASP A 35 -2.34 3.55 -2.64
N ILE A 36 -2.32 2.34 -2.08
CA ILE A 36 -1.14 1.76 -1.44
C ILE A 36 -0.48 0.78 -2.40
N ARG A 37 0.84 0.90 -2.59
CA ARG A 37 1.63 0.05 -3.49
C ARG A 37 2.87 -0.41 -2.75
N ALA A 38 3.02 -1.72 -2.58
CA ALA A 38 4.34 -2.25 -2.26
C ALA A 38 5.25 -1.93 -3.46
N GLY A 39 6.40 -1.31 -3.17
CA GLY A 39 7.52 -1.22 -4.10
C GLY A 39 8.60 -2.22 -3.69
N GLU A 40 9.79 -2.06 -4.26
CA GLU A 40 10.93 -2.94 -3.96
C GLU A 40 11.27 -2.97 -2.46
N LYS A 41 11.77 -1.86 -1.91
CA LYS A 41 12.19 -1.78 -0.49
C LYS A 41 11.34 -0.87 0.37
N ASN A 42 10.30 -0.28 -0.21
CA ASN A 42 9.37 0.63 0.46
C ASN A 42 7.92 0.28 0.11
N VAL A 43 6.98 0.89 0.83
CA VAL A 43 5.58 0.96 0.40
C VAL A 43 5.24 2.42 0.14
N GLU A 44 4.73 2.69 -1.06
CA GLU A 44 4.26 4.01 -1.48
C GLU A 44 2.76 4.12 -1.21
N ILE A 45 2.33 5.27 -0.67
CA ILE A 45 0.93 5.58 -0.40
C ILE A 45 0.62 6.91 -1.06
N ASP A 46 -0.20 6.88 -2.10
CA ASP A 46 -0.75 8.08 -2.72
C ASP A 46 -2.06 8.45 -2.06
N LEU A 47 -2.12 9.62 -1.44
CA LEU A 47 -3.32 10.14 -0.79
C LEU A 47 -4.00 11.16 -1.70
N PHE A 48 -5.31 11.04 -1.81
CA PHE A 48 -6.17 11.90 -2.58
C PHE A 48 -7.23 12.53 -1.68
N ALA A 49 -7.53 13.80 -1.91
CA ALA A 49 -8.64 14.51 -1.29
C ALA A 49 -9.52 15.09 -2.38
N ASN A 50 -10.82 14.78 -2.35
CA ASN A 50 -11.81 15.19 -3.35
C ASN A 50 -11.39 14.87 -4.80
N GLY A 51 -10.71 13.74 -5.00
CA GLY A 51 -10.23 13.28 -6.31
C GLY A 51 -8.88 13.85 -6.76
N GLU A 52 -8.31 14.82 -6.04
CA GLU A 52 -6.98 15.37 -6.33
C GLU A 52 -5.91 14.73 -5.46
N LYS A 53 -4.77 14.37 -6.07
CA LYS A 53 -3.62 13.82 -5.35
C LYS A 53 -2.97 14.91 -4.50
N VAL A 54 -2.96 14.73 -3.18
CA VAL A 54 -2.44 15.73 -2.23
C VAL A 54 -1.05 15.38 -1.71
N VAL A 55 -0.73 14.10 -1.53
CA VAL A 55 0.59 13.69 -1.06
C VAL A 55 0.95 12.28 -1.55
N THR A 56 2.25 12.04 -1.74
CA THR A 56 2.83 10.70 -1.84
C THR A 56 3.71 10.46 -0.63
N ALA A 57 3.36 9.47 0.18
CA ALA A 57 4.18 9.02 1.31
C ALA A 57 4.96 7.77 0.92
N LYS A 58 6.29 7.82 1.05
CA LYS A 58 7.15 6.63 0.94
C LYS A 58 7.51 6.15 2.34
N THR A 59 6.98 4.99 2.71
CA THR A 59 7.23 4.35 4.00
C THR A 59 8.53 3.54 3.97
N LEU A 60 8.96 2.98 5.10
CA LEU A 60 10.11 2.05 5.20
C LEU A 60 11.42 2.60 4.60
N GLN A 61 11.67 3.91 4.70
CA GLN A 61 12.92 4.54 4.25
C GLN A 61 14.09 4.33 5.23
N PHE A 62 14.12 3.20 5.92
CA PHE A 62 15.16 2.84 6.88
C PHE A 62 16.27 2.04 6.20
N SER A 63 17.47 2.08 6.78
CA SER A 63 18.48 1.05 6.50
C SER A 63 18.10 -0.19 7.31
N LEU A 64 17.62 -1.23 6.63
CA LEU A 64 17.24 -2.50 7.23
C LEU A 64 18.37 -3.51 7.02
N ASP A 65 18.66 -4.27 8.07
CA ASP A 65 19.60 -5.40 8.00
C ASP A 65 19.06 -6.51 7.08
N GLU A 66 19.94 -7.26 6.42
CA GLU A 66 19.55 -8.37 5.53
C GLU A 66 18.81 -9.51 6.26
N ASN A 67 18.94 -9.61 7.59
CA ASN A 67 18.15 -10.53 8.40
C ASN A 67 16.70 -10.06 8.61
N ILE A 68 16.36 -8.81 8.24
CA ILE A 68 15.01 -8.24 8.28
C ILE A 68 14.45 -8.14 6.86
N LEU A 69 15.18 -7.51 5.93
CA LEU A 69 14.77 -7.38 4.54
C LEU A 69 15.91 -7.82 3.62
N LYS A 70 15.68 -8.91 2.90
CA LYS A 70 16.54 -9.37 1.82
C LYS A 70 15.76 -9.45 0.51
N GLY A 71 16.28 -8.84 -0.54
CA GLY A 71 15.51 -8.62 -1.78
C GLY A 71 14.45 -7.53 -1.60
N ASN A 72 13.20 -7.84 -1.94
CA ASN A 72 12.08 -6.91 -2.01
C ASN A 72 10.89 -7.32 -1.14
N TRP A 73 10.07 -6.35 -0.75
CA TRP A 73 8.77 -6.61 -0.13
C TRP A 73 7.77 -7.14 -1.16
N LYS A 74 7.04 -8.18 -0.77
CA LYS A 74 5.84 -8.68 -1.45
C LYS A 74 4.68 -8.69 -0.47
N VAL A 75 3.50 -8.28 -0.93
CA VAL A 75 2.29 -8.45 -0.13
C VAL A 75 1.83 -9.89 -0.28
N VAL A 76 1.76 -10.63 0.83
CA VAL A 76 1.36 -12.05 0.85
C VAL A 76 -0.01 -12.29 1.47
N ASP A 77 -0.51 -11.34 2.26
CA ASP A 77 -1.85 -11.36 2.84
C ASP A 77 -2.39 -9.92 2.99
N GLN A 78 -3.72 -9.79 3.02
CA GLN A 78 -4.40 -8.54 3.32
C GLN A 78 -5.63 -8.76 4.20
N LYS A 79 -5.85 -7.84 5.14
CA LYS A 79 -7.06 -7.78 5.96
C LYS A 79 -7.66 -6.39 5.90
N ARG A 80 -8.99 -6.31 5.91
CA ARG A 80 -9.73 -5.04 5.88
C ARG A 80 -10.66 -4.96 7.06
N LYS A 81 -10.79 -3.76 7.60
CA LYS A 81 -11.66 -3.47 8.73
C LYS A 81 -12.28 -2.09 8.56
N SER A 82 -13.51 -1.94 9.03
CA SER A 82 -14.13 -0.64 9.22
C SER A 82 -14.43 -0.47 10.71
N VAL A 83 -14.14 0.71 11.23
CA VAL A 83 -14.43 1.09 12.61
C VAL A 83 -15.31 2.33 12.57
N ASP A 84 -16.36 2.31 13.39
CA ASP A 84 -17.23 3.44 13.65
C ASP A 84 -17.69 3.36 15.09
N GLN A 85 -16.99 4.09 15.96
CA GLN A 85 -17.25 4.07 17.39
C GLN A 85 -17.00 5.44 18.00
N THR A 86 -17.42 5.61 19.25
CA THR A 86 -17.11 6.80 20.04
C THR A 86 -16.54 6.40 21.39
N TRP A 87 -15.72 7.28 21.97
CA TRP A 87 -15.18 7.11 23.31
C TRP A 87 -15.17 8.44 24.07
N GLN A 88 -15.14 8.36 25.40
CA GLN A 88 -15.15 9.52 26.29
C GLN A 88 -13.81 9.63 27.01
N PRO A 89 -12.98 10.65 26.73
CA PRO A 89 -11.74 10.86 27.45
C PRO A 89 -12.00 11.27 28.91
N VAL A 90 -11.09 10.88 29.81
CA VAL A 90 -11.07 11.38 31.19
C VAL A 90 -10.79 12.88 31.23
N TYR A 91 -9.93 13.37 30.32
CA TYR A 91 -9.62 14.78 30.12
C TYR A 91 -9.29 15.02 28.64
N GLY A 92 -9.72 16.14 28.08
CA GLY A 92 -9.43 16.52 26.71
C GLY A 92 -10.28 17.68 26.22
N GLU A 93 -10.02 18.15 25.01
CA GLU A 93 -10.74 19.28 24.39
C GLU A 93 -12.21 18.96 24.09
N ARG A 94 -12.58 17.68 23.98
CA ARG A 94 -13.93 17.20 23.67
C ARG A 94 -14.36 16.15 24.70
N SER A 95 -15.64 16.15 25.07
CA SER A 95 -16.23 15.16 25.98
C SER A 95 -16.53 13.82 25.30
N VAL A 96 -16.67 13.80 23.97
CA VAL A 96 -16.86 12.60 23.15
C VAL A 96 -15.99 12.72 21.91
N VAL A 97 -15.25 11.66 21.60
CA VAL A 97 -14.38 11.57 20.42
C VAL A 97 -14.90 10.44 19.52
N THR A 98 -15.13 10.76 18.26
CA THR A 98 -15.48 9.78 17.23
C THR A 98 -14.20 9.17 16.65
N ASP A 99 -14.17 7.85 16.60
CA ASP A 99 -13.12 7.07 15.95
C ASP A 99 -13.77 6.29 14.81
N ARG A 100 -13.70 6.87 13.61
CA ARG A 100 -14.36 6.35 12.41
C ARG A 100 -13.40 6.32 11.23
N TYR A 101 -13.06 5.13 10.77
CA TYR A 101 -12.09 4.93 9.71
C TYR A 101 -12.28 3.59 8.99
N ASN A 102 -11.72 3.51 7.78
CA ASN A 102 -11.48 2.24 7.11
C ASN A 102 -9.99 1.91 7.20
N GLU A 103 -9.68 0.63 7.34
CA GLU A 103 -8.32 0.12 7.54
C GLU A 103 -8.02 -0.99 6.55
N VAL A 104 -6.77 -1.02 6.09
CA VAL A 104 -6.16 -2.19 5.46
C VAL A 104 -4.87 -2.55 6.19
N GLU A 105 -4.72 -3.82 6.54
CA GLU A 105 -3.48 -4.40 7.02
C GLU A 105 -2.90 -5.25 5.89
N LEU A 106 -1.64 -4.99 5.54
CA LEU A 106 -0.89 -5.71 4.52
C LEU A 106 0.24 -6.47 5.20
N THR A 107 0.28 -7.78 5.02
CA THR A 107 1.42 -8.61 5.43
C THR A 107 2.47 -8.53 4.34
N LEU A 108 3.58 -7.85 4.65
CA LEU A 108 4.73 -7.70 3.78
C LEU A 108 5.72 -8.82 4.10
N GLN A 109 6.10 -9.60 3.10
CA GLN A 109 7.11 -10.65 3.19
C GLN A 109 8.30 -10.29 2.30
N SER A 110 9.50 -10.37 2.86
CA SER A 110 10.75 -10.26 2.11
C SER A 110 10.94 -11.53 1.27
N ASP A 111 11.25 -11.37 -0.02
CA ASP A 111 11.17 -12.48 -0.96
C ASP A 111 12.38 -13.43 -0.99
N GLU A 112 13.51 -13.05 -0.38
CA GLU A 112 14.69 -13.92 -0.28
C GLU A 112 14.86 -14.58 1.09
N ASN A 113 14.46 -13.93 2.18
CA ASN A 113 14.64 -14.46 3.55
C ASN A 113 13.31 -14.82 4.26
N TRP A 114 12.17 -14.59 3.59
CA TRP A 114 10.80 -14.86 4.06
C TRP A 114 10.44 -14.24 5.40
N LYS A 115 11.09 -13.13 5.78
CA LYS A 115 10.73 -12.36 6.97
C LYS A 115 9.50 -11.52 6.70
N GLU A 116 8.63 -11.46 7.70
CA GLU A 116 7.34 -10.78 7.60
C GLU A 116 7.29 -9.57 8.53
N MET A 117 6.56 -8.55 8.09
CA MET A 117 6.08 -7.45 8.92
C MET A 117 4.68 -7.04 8.46
N VAL A 118 3.93 -6.38 9.33
CA VAL A 118 2.60 -5.88 8.98
C VAL A 118 2.63 -4.36 8.82
N LEU A 119 2.12 -3.87 7.70
CA LEU A 119 1.80 -2.46 7.51
C LEU A 119 0.29 -2.27 7.68
N SER A 120 -0.10 -1.53 8.73
CA SER A 120 -1.50 -1.16 8.96
C SER A 120 -1.71 0.29 8.53
N VAL A 121 -2.69 0.53 7.66
CA VAL A 121 -3.05 1.86 7.15
C VAL A 121 -4.52 2.13 7.47
N ARG A 122 -4.78 3.24 8.15
CA ARG A 122 -6.11 3.75 8.49
C ARG A 122 -6.36 5.03 7.71
N LEU A 123 -7.54 5.12 7.13
CA LEU A 123 -8.01 6.30 6.41
C LEU A 123 -9.29 6.84 7.06
N TYR A 124 -9.15 8.02 7.63
CA TYR A 124 -10.20 8.84 8.21
C TYR A 124 -10.73 9.82 7.16
N ASP A 125 -11.82 10.54 7.48
CA ASP A 125 -12.36 11.58 6.60
C ASP A 125 -11.47 12.83 6.53
N GLU A 126 -10.58 13.01 7.52
CA GLU A 126 -9.68 14.16 7.67
C GLU A 126 -8.19 13.82 7.48
N GLY A 127 -7.83 12.54 7.33
CA GLY A 127 -6.43 12.18 7.16
C GLY A 127 -6.12 10.69 7.16
N LEU A 128 -4.84 10.40 7.03
CA LEU A 128 -4.29 9.05 6.97
C LEU A 128 -3.33 8.81 8.14
N ALA A 129 -3.40 7.62 8.72
CA ALA A 129 -2.43 7.13 9.70
C ALA A 129 -1.90 5.77 9.23
N PHE A 130 -0.62 5.49 9.47
CA PHE A 130 -0.06 4.18 9.22
C PHE A 130 0.93 3.80 10.32
N ARG A 131 1.14 2.49 10.51
CA ARG A 131 2.13 1.95 11.44
C ARG A 131 2.69 0.62 10.95
N TYR A 132 3.88 0.30 11.44
CA TYR A 132 4.50 -1.01 11.30
C TYR A 132 4.23 -1.84 12.57
N ALA A 133 3.94 -3.13 12.40
CA ALA A 133 3.74 -4.08 13.49
C ALA A 133 4.53 -5.38 13.22
#